data_AF-A0A6P5XEP8-F1
#
_entry.id   AF-A0A6P5XEP8-F1
#
_cell.length_a   1.000
_cell.length_b   1.000
_cell.length_c   1.000
_cell.angle_alpha   90.00
_cell.angle_beta   90.00
_cell.angle_gamma   90.00
#
_symmetry.space_group_name_H-M   'P 1'
#
loop_
_entity.id
_entity.type
_entity.pdbx_description
1 polymer ?
#
loop_
_entity_poly.entity_id
_entity_poly.type
_entity_poly.pdbx_seq_one_letter_code
_entity_poly.pdbx_strand_id
1 'polypeptide(L)'
;MVYLDLISTRKEPLKALLKCNKQVLISLLDKKNLAFLVTGLQEFAYTIVSSGGTASALENAGVSVTKVEQLTCFPEMLDGRLKTLYPNIRGGILARRDQKHHMEALNKHGIVEF
;
A
#
# COMPACT_ATOMS: atom_id res chain seq x y z
N MET A 1 -40.09 -20.03 -13.13
CA MET A 1 -39.67 -18.83 -12.38
C MET A 1 -39.13 -19.22 -11.01
N VAL A 2 -38.04 -19.99 -10.92
CA VAL A 2 -37.16 -20.10 -9.72
C VAL A 2 -35.90 -20.88 -10.15
N TYR A 3 -34.92 -20.28 -10.83
CA TYR A 3 -33.58 -20.91 -11.00
C TYR A 3 -32.47 -19.94 -11.44
N LEU A 4 -32.78 -18.67 -11.76
CA LEU A 4 -31.75 -17.65 -12.04
C LEU A 4 -31.36 -16.77 -10.84
N ASP A 5 -32.09 -16.82 -9.72
CA ASP A 5 -31.85 -15.91 -8.59
C ASP A 5 -30.70 -16.33 -7.66
N LEU A 6 -30.15 -17.54 -7.82
CA LEU A 6 -29.11 -18.08 -6.93
C LEU A 6 -27.68 -17.71 -7.33
N ILE A 7 -27.48 -17.02 -8.46
CA ILE A 7 -26.13 -16.59 -8.92
C ILE A 7 -25.90 -15.08 -8.66
N SER A 8 -26.94 -14.32 -8.29
CA SER A 8 -26.84 -12.86 -8.13
C SER A 8 -26.30 -12.41 -6.76
N THR A 9 -26.23 -13.28 -5.76
CA THR A 9 -25.91 -12.91 -4.36
C THR A 9 -24.53 -13.31 -3.85
N ARG A 10 -23.61 -13.78 -4.72
CA ARG A 10 -22.22 -14.15 -4.32
C ARG A 10 -21.11 -13.25 -4.88
N LYS A 11 -21.37 -12.02 -5.30
CA LYS A 11 -20.29 -11.07 -5.64
C LYS A 11 -19.75 -10.26 -4.47
N GLU A 12 -20.53 -10.11 -3.39
CA GLU A 12 -20.19 -9.24 -2.26
C GLU A 12 -19.47 -9.88 -1.05
N PRO A 13 -19.40 -11.22 -0.81
CA PRO A 13 -18.68 -11.72 0.36
C PRO A 13 -17.16 -11.87 0.13
N LEU A 14 -16.68 -11.84 -1.13
CA LEU A 14 -15.26 -12.05 -1.43
C LEU A 14 -14.41 -10.79 -1.20
N LYS A 15 -14.98 -9.59 -1.43
CA LYS A 15 -14.31 -8.30 -1.19
C LYS A 15 -14.03 -8.04 0.30
N ALA A 16 -14.93 -8.48 1.17
CA ALA A 16 -14.78 -8.33 2.62
C ALA A 16 -13.84 -9.38 3.25
N LEU A 17 -13.71 -10.57 2.64
CA LEU A 17 -12.78 -11.62 3.07
C LEU A 17 -11.33 -11.38 2.62
N LEU A 18 -11.10 -10.51 1.64
CA LEU A 18 -9.76 -10.12 1.14
C LEU A 18 -9.12 -9.00 1.95
N LYS A 19 -9.40 -8.90 3.27
CA LYS A 19 -8.72 -7.94 4.17
C LYS A 19 -7.30 -8.40 4.54
N CYS A 20 -6.56 -8.88 3.55
CA CYS A 20 -5.10 -8.90 3.54
C CYS A 20 -4.66 -7.86 2.50
N ASN A 21 -4.93 -6.58 2.78
CA ASN A 21 -4.44 -5.48 1.93
C ASN A 21 -2.92 -5.42 2.09
N LYS A 22 -2.21 -6.17 1.24
CA LYS A 22 -0.76 -6.04 1.10
C LYS A 22 -0.48 -4.60 0.68
N GLN A 23 0.45 -3.95 1.37
CA GLN A 23 0.85 -2.59 1.03
C GLN A 23 2.02 -2.64 0.06
N VAL A 24 2.14 -1.61 -0.78
CA VAL A 24 3.31 -1.43 -1.65
C VAL A 24 3.79 0.00 -1.53
N LEU A 25 5.07 0.18 -1.23
CA LEU A 25 5.70 1.50 -1.20
C LEU A 25 6.32 1.81 -2.56
N ILE A 26 5.81 2.86 -3.23
CA ILE A 26 6.31 3.30 -4.54
C ILE A 26 6.97 4.68 -4.39
N SER A 27 8.26 4.79 -4.73
CA SER A 27 8.98 6.06 -4.80
C SER A 27 9.93 6.02 -6.00
N LEU A 28 9.56 6.70 -7.07
CA LEU A 28 10.27 6.65 -8.34
C LEU A 28 10.79 8.02 -8.76
N LEU A 29 12.05 8.07 -9.20
CA LEU A 29 12.61 9.25 -9.84
C LEU A 29 12.02 9.42 -11.25
N ASP A 30 12.25 8.41 -12.12
CA ASP A 30 11.61 8.29 -13.44
C ASP A 30 10.24 7.62 -13.31
N LYS A 31 9.22 8.26 -13.87
CA LYS A 31 7.81 7.85 -13.76
C LYS A 31 7.27 7.32 -15.10
N LYS A 32 8.14 7.02 -16.05
CA LYS A 32 7.75 6.30 -17.28
C LYS A 32 7.02 5.01 -16.92
N ASN A 33 5.93 4.73 -17.62
CA ASN A 33 5.10 3.54 -17.47
C ASN A 33 4.49 3.34 -16.06
N LEU A 34 4.41 4.40 -15.24
CA LEU A 34 3.80 4.35 -13.91
C LEU A 34 2.34 3.83 -13.96
N ALA A 35 1.58 4.26 -14.97
CA ALA A 35 0.20 3.80 -15.17
C ALA A 35 0.13 2.27 -15.34
N PHE A 36 1.02 1.69 -16.15
CA PHE A 36 1.07 0.24 -16.37
C PHE A 36 1.38 -0.53 -15.08
N LEU A 37 2.37 -0.05 -14.31
CA LEU A 37 2.73 -0.64 -13.01
C LEU A 37 1.53 -0.66 -12.06
N VAL A 38 0.81 0.46 -11.98
CA VAL A 38 -0.29 0.62 -11.03
C VAL A 38 -1.50 -0.22 -11.40
N THR A 39 -1.86 -0.30 -12.69
CA THR A 39 -2.96 -1.15 -13.14
C THR A 39 -2.75 -2.60 -12.67
N GLY A 40 -1.54 -3.14 -12.86
CA GLY A 40 -1.21 -4.48 -12.38
C GLY A 40 -1.32 -4.61 -10.85
N LEU A 41 -0.82 -3.63 -10.09
CA LEU A 41 -0.90 -3.66 -8.62
C LEU A 41 -2.34 -3.58 -8.07
N GLN A 42 -3.20 -2.80 -8.74
CA GLN A 42 -4.61 -2.69 -8.37
C GLN A 42 -5.39 -3.98 -8.64
N GLU A 43 -5.05 -4.73 -9.69
CA GLU A 43 -5.64 -6.06 -9.96
C GLU A 43 -5.37 -7.06 -8.84
N PHE A 44 -4.22 -6.94 -8.16
CA PHE A 44 -3.88 -7.76 -6.99
C PHE A 44 -4.32 -7.15 -5.64
N ALA A 45 -5.15 -6.10 -5.67
CA ALA A 45 -5.70 -5.44 -4.49
C ALA A 45 -4.63 -4.86 -3.52
N TYR A 46 -3.48 -4.41 -4.04
CA TYR A 46 -2.49 -3.73 -3.21
C TYR A 46 -2.96 -2.33 -2.79
N THR A 47 -2.69 -1.97 -1.54
CA THR A 47 -2.79 -0.57 -1.09
C THR A 47 -1.50 0.16 -1.44
N ILE A 48 -1.60 1.22 -2.22
CA ILE A 48 -0.44 1.97 -2.71
C ILE A 48 -0.07 3.05 -1.70
N VAL A 49 1.18 3.00 -1.23
CA VAL A 49 1.79 3.99 -0.36
C VAL A 49 2.86 4.75 -1.17
N SER A 50 2.86 6.08 -1.12
CA SER A 50 3.84 6.88 -1.87
C SER A 50 4.15 8.22 -1.20
N SER A 51 5.16 8.92 -1.71
CA SER A 51 5.64 10.21 -1.18
C SER A 51 5.95 11.22 -2.29
N GLY A 52 5.88 12.50 -1.94
CA GLY A 52 6.25 13.64 -2.78
C GLY A 52 5.71 13.55 -4.21
N GLY A 53 6.55 13.87 -5.20
CA GLY A 53 6.15 13.89 -6.61
C GLY A 53 5.72 12.55 -7.21
N THR A 54 6.03 11.40 -6.57
CA THR A 54 5.48 10.10 -7.03
C THR A 54 4.02 9.97 -6.63
N ALA A 55 3.68 10.35 -5.39
CA ALA A 55 2.29 10.37 -4.93
C ALA A 55 1.44 11.28 -5.82
N SER A 56 1.91 12.49 -6.13
CA SER A 56 1.18 13.41 -7.01
C SER A 56 0.97 12.85 -8.42
N ALA A 57 1.98 12.18 -9.00
CA ALA A 57 1.85 11.59 -10.33
C ALA A 57 0.83 10.43 -10.36
N LEU A 58 0.79 9.62 -9.29
CA LEU A 58 -0.20 8.56 -9.11
C LEU A 58 -1.61 9.13 -8.95
N GLU A 59 -1.78 10.12 -8.07
CA GLU A 59 -3.07 10.79 -7.86
C GLU A 59 -3.60 11.42 -9.16
N ASN A 60 -2.74 12.09 -9.92
CA ASN A 60 -3.08 12.66 -11.23
C ASN A 60 -3.49 11.60 -12.27
N ALA A 61 -3.04 10.35 -12.12
CA ALA A 61 -3.44 9.22 -12.94
C ALA A 61 -4.72 8.53 -12.42
N GLY A 62 -5.40 9.08 -11.42
CA GLY A 62 -6.63 8.53 -10.85
C GLY A 62 -6.41 7.40 -9.85
N VAL A 63 -5.19 7.23 -9.36
CA VAL A 63 -4.82 6.17 -8.42
C VAL A 63 -5.07 6.62 -6.99
N SER A 64 -5.73 5.78 -6.18
CA SER A 64 -5.83 6.01 -4.74
C SER A 64 -4.48 5.75 -4.07
N VAL A 65 -3.95 6.75 -3.38
CA VAL A 65 -2.63 6.72 -2.73
C VAL A 65 -2.78 7.06 -1.25
N THR A 66 -2.16 6.26 -0.40
CA THR A 66 -1.87 6.64 0.99
C THR A 66 -0.52 7.35 1.01
N LYS A 67 -0.49 8.59 1.48
CA LYS A 67 0.75 9.37 1.57
C LYS A 67 1.59 8.87 2.75
N VAL A 68 2.91 8.83 2.58
CA VAL A 68 3.83 8.40 3.66
C VAL A 68 3.65 9.27 4.91
N GLU A 69 3.41 10.57 4.73
CA GLU A 69 3.17 11.53 5.80
C GLU A 69 1.93 11.19 6.64
N GLN A 70 0.94 10.51 6.06
CA GLN A 70 -0.24 10.01 6.80
C GLN A 70 0.11 8.82 7.69
N LEU A 71 1.08 8.01 7.30
CA LEU A 71 1.54 6.85 8.08
C LEU A 71 2.52 7.26 9.17
N THR A 72 3.36 8.26 8.91
CA THR A 72 4.41 8.73 9.82
C THR A 72 3.92 9.82 10.76
N CYS A 73 2.79 10.46 10.45
CA CYS A 73 2.31 11.67 11.12
C CYS A 73 3.37 12.78 11.15
N PHE A 74 4.27 12.79 10.16
CA PHE A 74 5.41 13.70 10.10
C PHE A 74 5.60 14.19 8.67
N PRO A 75 5.75 15.51 8.45
CA PRO A 75 5.82 16.08 7.11
C PRO A 75 7.12 15.71 6.38
N GLU A 76 7.10 15.86 5.06
CA GLU A 76 8.33 15.89 4.28
C GLU A 76 9.20 17.09 4.71
N MET A 77 10.51 16.87 4.90
CA MET A 77 11.46 17.90 5.30
C MET A 77 12.76 17.85 4.49
N LEU A 78 13.54 18.93 4.57
CA LEU A 78 14.87 19.06 3.97
C LEU A 78 14.85 18.88 2.45
N ASP A 79 13.94 19.57 1.76
CA ASP A 79 13.74 19.49 0.31
C ASP A 79 13.56 18.04 -0.19
N GLY A 80 12.75 17.27 0.53
CA GLY A 80 12.45 15.87 0.22
C GLY A 80 13.53 14.87 0.56
N ARG A 81 14.61 15.28 1.25
CA ARG A 81 15.64 14.38 1.77
C ARG A 81 15.13 13.54 2.94
N LEU A 82 14.19 14.06 3.73
CA LEU A 82 13.59 13.36 4.86
C LEU A 82 12.09 13.10 4.60
N LYS A 83 11.81 12.01 3.90
CA LYS A 83 10.44 11.60 3.54
C LYS A 83 10.08 10.16 3.96
N THR A 84 11.01 9.21 3.90
CA THR A 84 10.76 7.79 4.17
C THR A 84 11.68 7.19 5.24
N LEU A 85 12.53 8.01 5.87
CA LEU A 85 13.54 7.55 6.84
C LEU A 85 12.96 7.35 8.24
N TYR A 86 11.78 6.73 8.34
CA TYR A 86 11.05 6.55 9.59
C TYR A 86 11.01 5.08 10.02
N PRO A 87 10.99 4.78 11.34
CA PRO A 87 10.98 3.40 11.84
C PRO A 87 9.78 2.58 11.36
N ASN A 88 8.60 3.18 11.26
CA ASN A 88 7.39 2.52 10.76
C ASN A 88 7.50 2.14 9.26
N ILE A 89 8.17 2.95 8.44
CA ILE A 89 8.41 2.61 7.03
C ILE A 89 9.53 1.58 6.91
N ARG A 90 10.69 1.86 7.51
CA ARG A 90 11.87 0.99 7.40
C ARG A 90 11.67 -0.35 8.08
N GLY A 91 10.95 -0.41 9.21
CA GLY A 91 10.61 -1.66 9.88
C GLY A 91 9.81 -2.59 8.99
N GLY A 92 8.81 -2.05 8.27
CA GLY A 92 8.00 -2.81 7.32
C GLY A 92 8.80 -3.37 6.13
N ILE A 93 9.88 -2.70 5.73
CA ILE A 93 10.77 -3.12 4.63
C ILE A 93 11.85 -4.11 5.10
N LEU A 94 12.44 -3.86 6.28
CA LEU A 94 13.60 -4.61 6.78
C LEU A 94 13.23 -5.87 7.57
N ALA A 95 11.98 -6.01 7.99
CA ALA A 95 11.56 -7.19 8.74
C ALA A 95 11.69 -8.47 7.90
N ARG A 96 12.34 -9.46 8.49
CA ARG A 96 12.49 -10.79 7.92
C ARG A 96 11.25 -11.63 8.26
N ARG A 97 10.47 -11.97 7.24
CA ARG A 97 9.21 -12.72 7.39
C ARG A 97 9.40 -14.14 7.90
N ASP A 98 10.58 -14.72 7.67
CA ASP A 98 10.98 -16.04 8.17
C ASP A 98 11.37 -16.03 9.66
N GLN A 99 11.57 -14.85 10.25
CA GLN A 99 11.99 -14.69 11.64
C GLN A 99 10.81 -14.25 12.52
N LYS A 100 10.26 -15.20 13.30
CA LYS A 100 9.05 -14.96 14.13
C LYS A 100 9.17 -13.71 15.03
N HIS A 101 10.33 -13.52 15.65
CA HIS A 101 10.57 -12.38 16.55
C HIS A 101 10.56 -11.01 15.83
N HIS A 102 10.86 -10.94 14.52
CA HIS A 102 10.71 -9.70 13.75
C HIS A 102 9.23 -9.35 13.58
N MET A 103 8.40 -10.35 13.21
CA MET A 103 6.96 -10.13 13.00
C MET A 103 6.24 -9.79 14.31
N GLU A 104 6.65 -10.38 15.43
CA GLU A 104 6.16 -10.01 16.76
C GLU A 104 6.54 -8.57 17.11
N ALA A 105 7.78 -8.14 16.81
CA ALA A 105 8.20 -6.75 17.02
C ALA A 105 7.41 -5.76 16.16
N LEU A 106 7.17 -6.06 14.87
CA LEU A 106 6.33 -5.23 14.01
C LEU A 106 4.92 -5.07 14.58
N ASN A 107 4.26 -6.17 14.92
CA ASN A 107 2.92 -6.17 15.49
C ASN A 107 2.85 -5.37 16.80
N LYS A 108 3.82 -5.56 17.70
CA LYS A 108 3.90 -4.83 18.98
C LYS A 108 3.95 -3.32 18.80
N HIS A 109 4.58 -2.85 17.73
CA HIS A 109 4.77 -1.43 17.44
C HIS A 109 3.78 -0.89 16.38
N GLY A 110 2.79 -1.70 15.95
CA GLY A 110 1.80 -1.28 14.95
C GLY A 110 2.41 -0.99 13.57
N ILE A 111 3.53 -1.65 13.23
CA ILE A 111 4.22 -1.47 11.96
C ILE A 111 3.68 -2.48 10.94
N VAL A 112 3.30 -1.99 9.76
CA VAL A 112 2.78 -2.81 8.67
C VAL A 112 3.90 -3.20 7.72
N GLU A 113 3.79 -4.39 7.13
CA GLU A 113 4.72 -4.87 6.10
C GLU A 113 4.42 -4.30 4.71
N PHE A 114 5.47 -4.17 3.89
CA PHE A 114 5.40 -3.78 2.48
C PHE A 114 5.89 -4.91 1.56
#